data_AF-A0A8G1W1V9-F1
#
_entry.id   AF-A0A8G1W1V9-F1
#
_cell.length_a   1.000
_cell.length_b   1.000
_cell.length_c   1.000
_cell.angle_alpha   90.00
_cell.angle_beta   90.00
_cell.angle_gamma   90.00
#
_symmetry.space_group_name_H-M   'P 1'
#
loop_
_entity.id
_entity.type
_entity.pdbx_description
1 polymer ?
#
loop_
_entity_poly.entity_id
_entity_poly.type
_entity_poly.pdbx_seq_one_letter_code
_entity_poly.pdbx_strand_id
1 'polypeptide(L)'
;MSGYDLVRIIRTQPPFCNDLQLQTIPLIGLTASASGTNLSRERATGYNDFLRAPLRVSTLGETIGHWTRRQIMGPADVPAWQMKAWHRLHRGPRSRL
;
A
#
# COMPACT_ATOMS: atom_id res chain seq x y z
N MET A 1 17.37 -9.74 8.37
CA MET A 1 16.95 -8.66 7.44
C MET A 1 15.56 -8.19 7.85
N SER A 2 15.32 -6.89 8.00
CA SER A 2 13.98 -6.37 8.31
C SER A 2 13.16 -6.13 7.03
N GLY A 3 11.84 -6.03 7.16
CA GLY A 3 10.97 -5.63 6.03
C GLY A 3 11.31 -4.23 5.50
N TYR A 4 11.82 -3.32 6.33
CA TYR A 4 12.27 -2.00 5.87
C TYR A 4 13.54 -2.08 5.02
N ASP A 5 14.47 -2.97 5.39
CA ASP A 5 15.68 -3.21 4.60
C ASP A 5 15.32 -3.80 3.23
N LEU A 6 14.38 -4.75 3.19
CA LEU A 6 13.89 -5.34 1.94
C LEU A 6 13.34 -4.29 0.98
N VAL A 7 12.45 -3.42 1.46
CA VAL A 7 11.84 -2.39 0.62
C VAL A 7 12.87 -1.38 0.16
N ARG A 8 13.82 -1.00 1.01
CA ARG A 8 14.94 -0.13 0.60
C ARG A 8 15.74 -0.79 -0.53
N ILE A 9 16.07 -2.07 -0.42
CA ILE A 9 16.78 -2.82 -1.47
C ILE A 9 15.99 -2.79 -2.78
N ILE A 10 14.71 -3.15 -2.76
CA ILE A 10 13.84 -3.17 -3.96
C ILE A 10 13.77 -1.79 -4.61
N ARG A 11 13.66 -0.72 -3.80
CA ARG A 11 13.45 0.64 -4.31
C ARG A 11 14.73 1.34 -4.75
N THR A 12 15.90 0.99 -4.20
CA THR A 12 17.11 1.81 -4.40
C THR A 12 18.34 1.05 -4.90
N GLN A 13 18.36 -0.29 -4.89
CA GLN A 13 19.57 -1.05 -5.23
C GLN A 13 19.43 -1.77 -6.58
N PRO A 14 20.41 -1.63 -7.49
CA PRO A 14 20.48 -2.46 -8.69
C PRO A 14 20.69 -3.94 -8.31
N PRO A 15 20.12 -4.89 -9.09
CA PRO A 15 19.32 -4.67 -10.30
C PRO A 15 17.84 -4.34 -10.03
N PHE A 16 17.38 -4.48 -8.77
CA PHE A 16 15.96 -4.39 -8.42
C PHE A 16 15.33 -3.02 -8.67
N CYS A 17 16.09 -1.94 -8.46
CA CYS A 17 15.60 -0.59 -8.76
C CYS A 17 15.40 -0.34 -10.26
N ASN A 18 16.06 -1.12 -11.12
CA ASN A 18 15.99 -0.99 -12.57
C ASN A 18 14.93 -1.92 -13.20
N ASP A 19 14.37 -2.84 -12.41
CA ASP A 19 13.31 -3.73 -12.86
C ASP A 19 11.95 -3.01 -12.78
N LEU A 20 11.39 -2.70 -13.95
CA LEU A 20 10.12 -1.99 -14.08
C LEU A 20 8.94 -2.79 -13.47
N GLN A 21 8.97 -4.12 -13.52
CA GLN A 21 7.93 -4.93 -12.89
C GLN A 21 8.02 -4.81 -11.37
N LEU A 22 9.22 -4.92 -10.79
CA LEU A 22 9.39 -4.73 -9.35
C LEU A 22 9.02 -3.32 -8.88
N GLN A 23 9.29 -2.29 -9.69
CA GLN A 23 8.90 -0.92 -9.34
C GLN A 23 7.38 -0.70 -9.36
N THR A 24 6.65 -1.39 -10.25
CA THR A 24 5.20 -1.25 -10.40
C THR A 24 4.40 -2.14 -9.44
N ILE A 25 5.03 -3.14 -8.83
CA ILE A 25 4.38 -3.99 -7.83
C ILE A 25 4.16 -3.20 -6.51
N PRO A 26 2.93 -3.18 -5.98
CA PRO A 26 2.63 -2.55 -4.72
C PRO A 26 3.17 -3.39 -3.55
N LEU A 27 3.97 -2.76 -2.69
CA LEU A 27 4.53 -3.36 -1.48
C LEU A 27 3.67 -2.98 -0.28
N ILE A 28 3.03 -3.97 0.34
CA ILE A 28 2.13 -3.78 1.49
C ILE A 28 2.80 -4.35 2.74
N GLY A 29 3.03 -3.51 3.75
CA GLY A 29 3.66 -3.93 4.99
C GLY A 29 2.67 -4.60 5.94
N LEU A 30 3.10 -5.64 6.65
CA LEU A 30 2.29 -6.28 7.70
C LEU A 30 2.87 -5.90 9.08
N THR A 31 2.05 -5.25 9.90
CA THR A 31 2.47 -4.70 11.20
C THR A 31 1.72 -5.38 12.36
N ALA A 32 2.47 -5.81 13.38
CA ALA A 32 1.94 -6.47 14.57
C ALA A 32 1.53 -5.49 15.69
N SER A 33 1.88 -4.21 15.58
CA SER A 33 1.79 -3.28 16.72
C SER A 33 0.37 -2.78 16.98
N ALA A 34 -0.08 -2.95 18.22
CA ALA A 34 -1.29 -2.30 18.72
C ALA A 34 -1.12 -0.79 18.95
N SER A 35 0.13 -0.39 19.21
CA SER A 35 0.58 0.97 19.47
C SER A 35 0.74 1.71 18.16
N GLY A 36 0.14 2.91 18.09
CA GLY A 36 0.01 3.72 16.88
C GLY A 36 1.24 3.68 15.98
N THR A 37 1.01 3.19 14.77
CA THR A 37 1.89 3.37 13.61
C THR A 37 2.36 4.82 13.55
N ASN A 38 3.67 5.06 13.62
CA ASN A 38 4.21 6.38 13.34
C ASN A 38 4.11 6.60 11.83
N LEU A 39 2.91 7.02 11.40
CA LEU A 39 2.49 7.19 10.01
C LEU A 39 3.51 7.98 9.17
N SER A 40 4.23 8.90 9.81
CA SER A 40 5.30 9.70 9.23
C SER A 40 6.50 8.84 8.80
N ARG A 41 6.93 7.92 9.67
CA ARG A 41 8.06 7.02 9.41
C ARG A 41 7.66 5.96 8.38
N GLU A 42 6.46 5.43 8.45
CA GLU A 42 5.95 4.43 7.51
C GLU A 42 5.82 4.98 6.09
N ARG A 43 5.37 6.23 5.92
CA ARG A 43 5.32 6.90 4.61
C ARG A 43 6.70 7.08 3.96
N ALA A 44 7.75 7.23 4.76
CA ALA A 44 9.11 7.44 4.26
C ALA A 44 9.82 6.14 3.83
N THR A 45 9.20 4.98 4.01
CA THR A 45 9.89 3.68 3.89
C THR A 45 9.80 3.01 2.52
N GLY A 46 9.07 3.58 1.57
CA GLY A 46 8.91 3.02 0.21
C GLY A 46 7.83 1.94 0.08
N TYR A 47 7.10 1.65 1.16
CA TYR A 47 5.87 0.87 1.12
C TYR A 47 4.73 1.69 0.52
N ASN A 48 3.80 0.99 -0.12
CA ASN A 48 2.61 1.57 -0.72
C ASN A 48 1.44 1.63 0.27
N ASP A 49 1.36 0.67 1.19
CA ASP A 49 0.30 0.56 2.20
C ASP A 49 0.75 -0.31 3.39
N PHE A 50 -0.04 -0.33 4.45
CA PHE A 50 0.18 -1.18 5.62
C PHE A 50 -1.12 -1.84 6.11
N LEU A 51 -1.01 -3.11 6.45
CA LEU A 51 -2.06 -3.90 7.08
C LEU A 51 -1.65 -4.25 8.51
N ARG A 52 -2.58 -4.07 9.45
CA ARG A 52 -2.36 -4.35 10.86
C ARG A 52 -2.93 -5.72 11.24
N ALA A 53 -2.14 -6.48 11.98
CA ALA A 53 -2.58 -7.73 12.58
C ALA A 53 -3.42 -7.48 13.86
N PRO A 54 -4.39 -8.37 14.18
CA PRO A 54 -4.80 -9.53 13.39
C PRO A 54 -5.54 -9.10 12.10
N LEU A 55 -5.21 -9.78 10.99
CA LEU A 55 -5.81 -9.48 9.69
C LEU A 55 -7.27 -9.94 9.65
N ARG A 56 -8.16 -9.03 9.25
CA ARG A 56 -9.52 -9.40 8.85
C ARG A 56 -9.52 -9.72 7.37
N VAL A 57 -10.17 -10.82 6.98
CA VAL A 57 -10.29 -11.26 5.57
C VAL A 57 -10.90 -10.15 4.71
N SER A 58 -11.89 -9.42 5.24
CA SER A 58 -12.52 -8.29 4.53
C SER A 58 -11.50 -7.18 4.22
N THR A 59 -10.68 -6.80 5.20
CA THR A 59 -9.66 -5.75 5.03
C THR A 59 -8.56 -6.19 4.06
N LEU A 60 -8.14 -7.45 4.12
CA LEU A 60 -7.20 -7.99 3.14
C LEU A 60 -7.79 -7.94 1.72
N GLY A 61 -9.04 -8.37 1.55
CA GLY A 61 -9.74 -8.33 0.26
C GLY A 61 -9.91 -6.91 -0.30
N GLU A 62 -10.25 -5.94 0.55
CA GLU A 62 -10.35 -4.53 0.19
C GLU A 62 -9.02 -3.94 -0.26
N THR A 63 -7.92 -4.25 0.44
CA THR A 63 -6.58 -3.79 0.10
C THR A 63 -6.08 -4.43 -1.20
N ILE A 64 -6.24 -5.75 -1.37
CA ILE A 64 -5.90 -6.42 -2.64
C ILE A 64 -6.72 -5.83 -3.78
N GLY A 65 -8.03 -5.65 -3.59
CA GLY A 65 -8.93 -5.06 -4.58
C GLY A 65 -8.53 -3.63 -4.97
N HIS A 66 -8.08 -2.80 -4.02
CA HIS A 66 -7.59 -1.46 -4.30
C HIS A 66 -6.36 -1.47 -5.22
N TRP A 67 -5.37 -2.29 -4.88
CA TRP A 67 -4.07 -2.29 -5.56
C TRP A 67 -4.06 -3.04 -6.89
N THR A 68 -4.91 -4.06 -7.04
CA THR A 68 -5.12 -4.76 -8.32
C THR A 68 -5.87 -3.90 -9.34
N ARG A 69 -6.90 -3.15 -8.91
CA ARG A 69 -7.65 -2.26 -9.81
C ARG A 69 -6.82 -1.09 -10.32
N ARG A 70 -5.83 -0.61 -9.54
CA ARG A 70 -4.85 0.40 -9.97
C ARG A 70 -3.87 -0.08 -11.03
N GLN A 71 -3.60 -1.39 -11.08
CA GLN A 71 -2.72 -1.97 -12.11
C GLN A 71 -3.49 -2.34 -13.38
N ILE A 72 -4.78 -2.66 -13.26
CA ILE A 72 -5.65 -2.99 -14.41
C ILE A 72 -6.20 -1.74 -15.09
N MET A 73 -6.49 -0.67 -14.35
CA MET A 73 -6.91 0.62 -14.90
C MET A 73 -5.73 1.58 -14.88
N GLY A 74 -5.27 2.01 -16.06
CA GLY A 74 -4.26 3.05 -16.14
C GLY A 74 -4.75 4.35 -15.48
N PRO A 75 -3.86 5.26 -15.06
CA PRO A 75 -4.24 6.54 -14.45
C PRO A 75 -5.17 7.41 -15.32
N ALA A 76 -5.25 7.13 -16.63
CA ALA A 76 -6.15 7.79 -17.58
C ALA A 76 -7.58 7.21 -17.63
N ASP A 77 -7.80 5.99 -17.14
CA ASP A 77 -9.05 5.24 -17.33
C ASP A 77 -10.04 5.38 -16.17
N VAL A 78 -9.71 6.19 -15.16
CA VAL A 78 -10.55 6.36 -13.98
C VAL A 78 -11.11 7.79 -13.93
N PRO A 79 -12.42 7.96 -14.19
CA PRO A 79 -13.07 9.26 -14.02
C PRO A 79 -12.94 9.78 -12.57
N ALA A 80 -12.73 11.08 -12.42
CA ALA A 80 -12.53 11.73 -11.12
C ALA A 80 -13.68 11.50 -10.11
N TRP A 81 -14.91 11.28 -10.59
CA TRP A 81 -16.05 10.94 -9.75
C TRP A 81 -15.92 9.53 -9.14
N GLN A 82 -15.33 8.60 -9.88
CA GLN A 82 -15.09 7.23 -9.47
C GLN A 82 -13.96 7.18 -8.43
N MET A 83 -12.89 7.98 -8.60
CA MET A 83 -11.88 8.20 -7.57
C MET A 83 -12.47 8.77 -6.26
N LYS A 84 -13.38 9.77 -6.35
CA LYS A 84 -14.07 10.33 -5.18
C LYS A 84 -15.01 9.33 -4.47
N ALA A 85 -15.62 8.40 -5.22
CA ALA A 85 -16.41 7.32 -4.64
C ALA A 85 -15.50 6.31 -3.91
N TRP A 86 -14.33 6.03 -4.47
CA TRP A 86 -13.33 5.13 -3.86
C TRP A 86 -12.73 5.70 -2.58
N HIS A 87 -12.45 7.00 -2.51
CA HIS A 87 -12.05 7.64 -1.25
C HIS A 87 -13.14 7.64 -0.17
N ARG A 88 -14.42 7.55 -0.56
CA ARG A 88 -15.53 7.41 0.39
C ARG A 88 -15.70 5.99 0.92
N LEU A 89 -15.39 4.98 0.11
CA LEU A 89 -15.49 3.56 0.47
C LEU A 89 -14.23 3.04 1.17
N HIS A 90 -13.04 3.46 0.71
CA HIS A 90 -11.78 3.30 1.42
C HIS A 90 -11.63 4.43 2.44
N ARG A 91 -12.40 4.30 3.51
CA ARG A 91 -12.08 4.97 4.76
C ARG A 91 -10.87 4.25 5.35
N GLY A 92 -9.68 4.72 4.99
CA GLY A 92 -8.47 4.40 5.75
C GLY A 92 -8.68 4.72 7.24
N PRO A 93 -7.77 4.30 8.14
CA PRO A 93 -7.95 4.35 9.60
C PRO A 93 -8.28 5.72 10.22
N ARG A 94 -8.32 6.79 9.42
CA ARG A 94 -8.71 8.16 9.81
C ARG A 94 -10.22 8.38 9.99
N SER A 95 -11.09 7.38 9.82
CA SER A 95 -12.54 7.55 9.99
C SER A 95 -13.14 6.86 11.23
N ARG A 96 -12.30 6.31 12.12
CA ARG A 96 -12.74 5.59 13.32
C ARG A 96 -12.23 6.25 14.61
N LEU A 97 -11.89 7.54 14.54
CA LEU A 97 -11.79 8.44 15.69
C LEU A 97 -13.05 9.30 15.70
#